data_AF-A0A427A4A6-F1
#
_entry.id   AF-A0A427A4A6-F1
#
_cell.length_a   1.000
_cell.length_b   1.000
_cell.length_c   1.000
_cell.angle_alpha   90.00
_cell.angle_beta   90.00
_cell.angle_gamma   90.00
#
_symmetry.space_group_name_H-M   'P 1'
#
loop_
_entity.id
_entity.type
_entity.pdbx_description
1 polymer ?
#
loop_
_entity_poly.entity_id
_entity_poly.type
_entity_poly.pdbx_seq_one_letter_code
_entity_poly.pdbx_strand_id
1 'polypeptide(L)'
;MSVYRASRSIKRMDNSVYNALRSIYEDSTFVAEIAGLWPTLPLVANLRCGLWYAPRFEATCYFKSTDGHTNNWCFSTSRLNLHLAQLAVLVLTRFCMMRYRLRSRKRV
;
A
#
# COMPACT_ATOMS: atom_id res chain seq x y z
N MET A 1 21.65 -16.39 -23.40
CA MET A 1 20.79 -16.46 -22.19
C MET A 1 19.41 -15.90 -22.54
N SER A 2 18.32 -16.63 -22.31
CA SER A 2 16.96 -16.07 -22.50
C SER A 2 16.69 -14.98 -21.47
N VAL A 3 16.05 -13.88 -21.90
CA VAL A 3 15.62 -12.75 -21.04
C VAL A 3 14.89 -13.23 -19.79
N TYR A 4 14.09 -14.28 -19.91
CA TYR A 4 13.36 -14.87 -18.78
C TYR A 4 14.27 -15.49 -17.72
N ARG A 5 15.34 -16.18 -18.15
CA ARG A 5 16.33 -16.77 -17.23
C ARG A 5 17.15 -15.69 -16.51
N ALA A 6 17.55 -14.63 -17.24
CA ALA A 6 18.24 -13.48 -16.66
C ALA A 6 17.38 -12.78 -15.61
N SER A 7 16.11 -12.52 -15.91
CA SER A 7 15.17 -11.89 -14.95
C SER A 7 14.99 -12.70 -13.66
N ARG A 8 14.85 -14.03 -13.76
CA ARG A 8 14.75 -14.88 -12.56
C ARG A 8 16.04 -14.92 -11.73
N SER A 9 17.20 -14.87 -12.38
CA SER A 9 18.48 -14.79 -11.68
C SER A 9 18.59 -13.49 -10.89
N ILE A 10 18.26 -12.35 -11.51
CA ILE A 10 18.24 -11.04 -10.86
C ILE A 10 17.26 -11.05 -9.67
N LYS A 11 16.04 -11.56 -9.85
CA LYS A 11 15.05 -11.68 -8.76
C LYS A 11 15.56 -12.50 -7.58
N ARG A 12 16.29 -13.60 -7.84
CA ARG A 12 16.87 -14.43 -6.77
C ARG A 12 17.94 -13.67 -5.98
N MET A 13 18.78 -12.90 -6.68
CA MET A 13 19.80 -12.06 -6.04
C MET A 13 19.17 -10.91 -5.23
N ASP A 14 18.04 -10.38 -5.70
CA ASP A 14 17.29 -9.33 -5.01
C ASP A 14 16.57 -9.80 -3.74
N ASN A 15 16.29 -11.10 -3.58
CA ASN A 15 15.56 -11.67 -2.43
C ASN A 15 16.43 -11.91 -1.18
N SER A 16 17.35 -10.97 -0.87
CA SER A 16 18.11 -11.01 0.37
C SER A 16 17.34 -10.38 1.54
N VAL A 17 17.65 -10.80 2.77
CA VAL A 17 17.09 -10.17 3.99
C VAL A 17 17.41 -8.67 4.02
N TYR A 18 18.64 -8.30 3.65
CA TYR A 18 19.05 -6.90 3.54
C TYR A 18 18.15 -6.10 2.59
N ASN A 19 17.89 -6.60 1.38
CA ASN A 19 17.04 -5.90 0.41
C ASN A 19 15.58 -5.82 0.87
N ALA A 20 15.09 -6.84 1.59
CA ALA A 20 13.75 -6.81 2.19
C ALA A 20 13.65 -5.74 3.27
N LEU A 21 14.60 -5.69 4.21
CA LEU A 21 14.64 -4.67 5.28
C LEU A 21 14.83 -3.26 4.70
N ARG A 22 15.72 -3.11 3.70
CA ARG A 22 15.91 -1.85 3.00
C ARG A 22 14.64 -1.39 2.30
N SER A 23 13.91 -2.28 1.63
CA SER A 23 12.63 -1.95 1.01
C SER A 23 11.59 -1.50 2.04
N ILE A 24 11.52 -2.17 3.20
CA ILE A 24 10.62 -1.77 4.29
C ILE A 24 11.00 -0.39 4.83
N TYR A 25 12.29 -0.12 5.02
CA TYR A 25 12.80 1.15 5.48
C TYR A 25 12.47 2.29 4.50
N GLU A 26 12.77 2.11 3.20
CA GLU A 26 12.46 3.09 2.16
C GLU A 26 10.95 3.39 2.08
N ASP A 27 10.11 2.36 2.13
CA ASP A 27 8.65 2.54 2.17
C ASP A 27 8.19 3.29 3.44
N SER A 28 8.81 3.04 4.60
CA SER A 28 8.48 3.73 5.85
C SER A 28 8.83 5.21 5.81
N THR A 29 9.98 5.57 5.22
CA THR A 29 10.37 6.96 5.01
C THR A 29 9.38 7.66 4.09
N PHE A 30 8.99 7.01 2.99
CA PHE A 30 8.01 7.56 2.07
C PHE A 30 6.64 7.79 2.74
N VAL A 31 6.16 6.83 3.54
CA VAL A 31 4.90 6.98 4.28
C VAL A 31 4.96 8.13 5.30
N ALA A 32 6.10 8.33 5.97
CA ALA A 32 6.30 9.47 6.86
C ALA A 32 6.29 10.81 6.11
N GLU A 33 6.95 10.90 4.95
CA GLU A 33 6.97 12.11 4.12
C GLU A 33 5.56 12.52 3.68
N ILE A 34 4.78 11.59 3.14
CA ILE A 34 3.42 11.91 2.66
C ILE A 34 2.46 12.25 3.80
N ALA A 35 2.61 11.61 4.97
CA ALA A 35 1.82 11.95 6.16
C ALA A 35 2.14 13.38 6.63
N GLY A 36 3.41 13.79 6.55
CA GLY A 36 3.84 15.16 6.82
C GLY A 36 3.28 16.18 5.82
N LEU A 37 3.14 15.81 4.54
CA LEU A 37 2.55 16.69 3.53
C LEU A 37 1.05 16.94 3.76
N TRP A 38 0.31 15.94 4.24
CA TRP A 38 -1.14 16.03 4.45
C TRP A 38 -1.54 15.65 5.88
N PRO A 39 -1.20 16.46 6.89
CA PRO A 39 -1.42 16.12 8.30
C PRO A 39 -2.90 16.03 8.70
N THR A 40 -3.81 16.63 7.90
CA THR A 40 -5.26 16.56 8.13
C THR A 40 -5.91 15.30 7.57
N LEU A 41 -5.15 14.48 6.84
CA LEU A 41 -5.63 13.21 6.31
C LEU A 41 -5.27 12.07 7.25
N PRO A 42 -6.21 11.16 7.57
CA PRO A 42 -5.90 10.00 8.39
C PRO A 42 -5.01 9.04 7.61
N LEU A 43 -3.99 8.53 8.29
CA LEU A 43 -3.11 7.51 7.78
C LEU A 43 -3.76 6.13 8.03
N VAL A 44 -4.11 5.46 6.93
CA VAL A 44 -4.78 4.15 6.98
C VAL A 44 -3.84 3.06 6.47
N ALA A 45 -3.59 2.05 7.29
CA ALA A 45 -2.75 0.93 6.90
C ALA A 45 -3.54 -0.10 6.09
N ASN A 46 -3.02 -0.50 4.92
CA ASN A 46 -3.53 -1.68 4.23
C ASN A 46 -2.83 -2.94 4.76
N LEU A 47 -3.59 -3.82 5.43
CA LEU A 47 -3.08 -5.05 6.04
C LEU A 47 -2.51 -6.05 5.01
N ARG A 48 -2.76 -5.86 3.71
CA ARG A 48 -2.07 -6.62 2.65
C ARG A 48 -0.61 -6.21 2.45
N CYS A 49 -0.26 -5.00 2.86
CA CYS A 49 1.07 -4.43 2.74
C CYS A 49 1.84 -4.48 4.08
N GLY A 50 1.14 -4.69 5.20
CA GLY A 50 1.72 -4.76 6.54
C GLY A 50 1.50 -3.48 7.36
N LEU A 51 1.82 -3.56 8.67
CA LEU A 51 1.68 -2.46 9.65
C LEU A 51 3.01 -1.78 10.00
N TRP A 52 4.09 -2.14 9.32
CA TRP A 52 5.46 -1.77 9.71
C TRP A 52 5.92 -0.40 9.19
N TYR A 53 5.10 0.30 8.40
CA TYR A 53 5.53 1.53 7.72
C TYR A 53 5.41 2.80 8.58
N ALA A 54 4.63 2.76 9.66
CA ALA A 54 4.46 3.88 10.59
C ALA A 54 4.18 3.35 12.00
N PRO A 55 4.53 4.09 13.07
CA PRO A 55 4.29 3.66 14.44
C PRO A 55 2.81 3.70 14.83
N ARG A 56 1.99 4.48 14.13
CA ARG A 56 0.58 4.67 14.44
C ARG A 56 -0.23 4.89 13.17
N PHE A 57 -1.45 4.36 13.16
CA PHE A 57 -2.44 4.51 12.11
C PHE A 57 -3.80 4.80 12.75
N GLU A 58 -4.63 5.58 12.08
CA GLU A 58 -5.99 5.92 12.53
C GLU A 58 -6.96 4.77 12.26
N ALA A 59 -6.71 4.00 11.21
CA ALA A 59 -7.51 2.82 10.86
C ALA A 59 -6.71 1.81 10.03
N THR A 60 -7.28 0.62 9.86
CA THR A 60 -6.73 -0.44 9.00
C THR A 60 -7.69 -0.80 7.89
N CYS A 61 -7.21 -1.27 6.75
CA CYS A 61 -8.03 -1.71 5.62
C CYS A 61 -7.47 -2.95 4.94
N TYR A 62 -8.22 -3.51 4.00
CA TYR A 62 -7.85 -4.73 3.28
C TYR A 62 -8.14 -4.63 1.77
N PHE A 63 -7.71 -3.55 1.13
CA PHE A 63 -7.91 -3.40 -0.31
C PHE A 63 -7.00 -4.33 -1.12
N LYS A 64 -7.56 -5.03 -2.09
CA LYS A 64 -6.81 -5.65 -3.19
C LYS A 64 -6.37 -4.57 -4.18
N SER A 65 -5.37 -4.88 -5.00
CA SER A 65 -4.99 -4.04 -6.13
C SER A 65 -6.10 -3.85 -7.15
N THR A 66 -7.13 -4.71 -7.13
CA THR A 66 -8.29 -4.64 -8.03
C THR A 66 -9.40 -3.73 -7.52
N ASP A 67 -9.39 -3.42 -6.22
CA ASP A 67 -10.47 -2.69 -5.57
C ASP A 67 -10.28 -1.20 -5.91
N GLY A 68 -11.22 -0.64 -6.68
CA GLY A 68 -11.14 0.75 -7.18
C GLY A 68 -10.76 0.90 -8.65
N HIS A 69 -10.62 -0.18 -9.42
CA HIS A 69 -10.58 -0.06 -10.89
C HIS A 69 -11.98 0.25 -11.43
N THR A 70 -12.04 1.18 -12.38
CA THR A 70 -13.26 1.47 -13.16
C THR A 70 -13.80 0.17 -13.76
N ASN A 71 -15.09 -0.11 -13.57
CA ASN A 71 -15.82 -1.33 -13.95
C ASN A 71 -15.59 -2.58 -13.07
N ASN A 72 -14.79 -2.51 -11.99
CA ASN A 72 -14.72 -3.59 -11.01
C ASN A 72 -15.50 -3.23 -9.74
N TRP A 73 -16.82 -3.43 -9.80
CA TRP A 73 -17.77 -3.12 -8.72
C TRP A 73 -17.97 -4.26 -7.71
N CYS A 74 -17.17 -5.32 -7.82
CA CYS A 74 -17.26 -6.48 -6.93
C CYS A 74 -16.72 -6.15 -5.53
N PHE A 75 -17.58 -5.59 -4.67
CA PHE A 75 -17.27 -5.42 -3.26
C PHE A 75 -17.20 -6.78 -2.56
N SER A 76 -16.12 -6.98 -1.80
CA SER A 76 -15.99 -8.19 -0.98
C SER A 76 -16.95 -8.10 0.20
N THR A 77 -17.98 -8.95 0.22
CA THR A 77 -18.94 -9.06 1.33
C THR A 77 -18.30 -9.53 2.64
N SER A 78 -17.16 -10.21 2.57
CA SER A 78 -16.36 -10.62 3.74
C SER A 78 -15.45 -9.51 4.31
N ARG A 79 -15.14 -8.46 3.53
CA ARG A 79 -14.13 -7.44 3.87
C ARG A 79 -14.59 -6.07 3.41
N LEU A 80 -15.71 -5.63 3.96
CA LEU A 80 -16.46 -4.48 3.45
C LEU A 80 -15.73 -3.13 3.58
N ASN A 81 -14.64 -3.01 4.37
CA ASN A 81 -13.90 -1.75 4.62
C ASN A 81 -14.82 -0.53 4.89
N LEU A 82 -16.05 -0.75 5.38
CA LEU A 82 -17.11 0.27 5.42
C LEU A 82 -16.79 1.40 6.40
N HIS A 83 -16.02 1.09 7.44
CA HIS A 83 -15.49 2.07 8.38
C HIS A 83 -14.63 3.14 7.70
N LEU A 84 -14.04 2.85 6.53
CA LEU A 84 -13.33 3.87 5.76
C LEU A 84 -14.27 4.86 5.08
N ALA A 85 -15.48 4.47 4.70
CA ALA A 85 -16.47 5.41 4.20
C ALA A 85 -16.91 6.38 5.32
N GLN A 86 -17.08 5.87 6.54
CA GLN A 86 -17.34 6.70 7.71
C GLN A 86 -16.17 7.67 7.98
N LEU A 87 -14.93 7.15 7.95
CA LEU A 87 -13.73 7.96 8.10
C LEU A 87 -13.60 9.03 7.00
N ALA A 88 -13.98 8.70 5.76
CA ALA A 88 -13.94 9.63 4.65
C ALA A 88 -14.94 10.78 4.80
N VAL A 89 -16.17 10.48 5.26
CA VAL A 89 -17.20 11.50 5.50
C VAL A 89 -16.75 12.51 6.56
N LEU A 90 -16.03 12.06 7.59
CA LEU A 90 -15.50 12.93 8.65
C LEU A 90 -14.39 13.88 8.16
N VAL A 91 -13.75 13.58 7.03
CA VAL A 91 -12.57 14.30 6.49
C VAL A 91 -12.93 15.16 5.27
N LEU A 92 -14.23 15.37 5.00
CA LEU A 92 -14.76 16.09 3.83
C LEU A 92 -14.51 17.61 3.83
N THR A 93 -13.23 17.98 3.75
CA THR A 93 -12.78 19.11 2.92
C THR A 93 -11.66 18.71 1.95
N ARG A 94 -10.92 17.60 2.16
CA ARG A 94 -9.92 17.10 1.22
C ARG A 94 -9.68 15.60 1.40
N PHE A 95 -10.35 14.73 0.66
CA PHE A 95 -10.03 13.29 0.67
C PHE A 95 -9.01 12.96 -0.43
N CYS A 96 -7.73 12.80 -0.08
CA CYS A 96 -6.75 12.20 -0.98
C CYS A 96 -6.57 10.74 -0.58
N MET A 97 -7.29 9.83 -1.25
CA MET A 97 -6.94 8.41 -1.17
C MET A 97 -5.62 8.26 -1.91
N MET A 98 -4.53 8.20 -1.14
CA MET A 98 -3.20 8.08 -1.67
C MET A 98 -3.13 6.79 -2.49
N ARG A 99 -3.12 6.94 -3.81
CA ARG A 99 -2.80 5.85 -4.73
C ARG A 99 -1.41 5.40 -4.30
N TYR A 100 -1.33 4.24 -3.66
CA TYR A 100 -0.07 3.54 -3.58
C TYR A 100 0.46 3.44 -5.01
N ARG A 101 1.42 4.29 -5.37
CA ARG A 101 2.39 3.93 -6.40
C ARG A 101 3.31 2.93 -5.72
N LEU A 102 2.75 1.74 -5.43
CA LEU A 102 3.51 0.52 -5.37
C LEU A 102 4.29 0.52 -6.68
N ARG A 103 5.56 0.92 -6.59
CA ARG A 103 6.55 0.68 -7.63
C ARG A 103 6.25 -0.73 -8.11
N SER A 104 5.97 -0.86 -9.39
CA SER A 104 5.47 -2.06 -10.06
C SER A 104 6.48 -3.22 -9.99
N ARG A 105 6.88 -3.64 -8.80
CA ARG A 105 7.53 -4.89 -8.52
C ARG A 105 6.41 -5.84 -8.13
N LYS A 106 5.71 -6.35 -9.16
CA LYS A 106 5.02 -7.63 -9.05
C LYS A 106 6.04 -8.63 -8.48
N ARG A 107 6.04 -8.82 -7.16
CA ARG A 107 6.55 -10.04 -6.52
C ARG A 107 5.62 -11.15 -6.99
N VAL A 108 5.94 -11.69 -8.17
CA VAL A 108 5.50 -12.99 -8.68
C VAL A 108 6.78 -13.77 -8.96
#